data_AF-A0A950BI94-F1
#
_entry.id   AF-A0A950BI94-F1
#
_cell.length_a   1.000
_cell.length_b   1.000
_cell.length_c   1.000
_cell.angle_alpha   90.00
_cell.angle_beta   90.00
_cell.angle_gamma   90.00
#
_symmetry.space_group_name_H-M   'P 1'
#
loop_
_entity.id
_entity.type
_entity.pdbx_description
1 polymer ?
#
loop_
_entity_poly.entity_id
_entity_poly.type
_entity_poly.pdbx_seq_one_letter_code
_entity_poly.pdbx_strand_id
1 'polypeptide(L)' 'MKERFFNLYTHGFARVAVGVPRCRVADPAYNASETLALAHEAAAKGAALVAFPELGLSAYTCDDL' A
#
# COMPACT_ATOMS: atom_id res chain seq x y z
N MET A 1 -27.73 14.59 -0.16
CA MET A 1 -26.95 15.81 0.18
C MET A 1 -25.95 15.61 1.32
N LYS A 2 -26.34 15.06 2.48
CA LYS A 2 -25.42 14.83 3.62
C LYS A 2 -24.18 13.99 3.27
N GLU A 3 -24.35 12.89 2.53
CA GLU A 3 -23.22 12.02 2.16
C GLU A 3 -22.15 12.72 1.32
N ARG A 4 -22.55 13.62 0.42
CA ARG A 4 -21.61 14.43 -0.36
C ARG A 4 -20.84 15.39 0.56
N PHE A 5 -21.51 16.03 1.50
CA PHE A 5 -20.85 16.94 2.45
C PHE A 5 -19.79 16.25 3.33
N PHE A 6 -20.00 14.99 3.72
CA PHE A 6 -19.02 14.23 4.51
C PHE A 6 -17.99 13.45 3.68
N ASN A 7 -18.09 13.50 2.34
CA ASN A 7 -17.12 12.86 1.47
C ASN A 7 -15.92 13.79 1.24
N LEU A 8 -14.79 13.47 1.87
CA LEU A 8 -13.52 14.20 1.76
C LEU A 8 -13.09 14.47 0.31
N TYR A 9 -13.34 13.53 -0.60
CA TYR A 9 -12.90 13.64 -2.00
C TYR A 9 -13.64 14.72 -2.77
N THR A 10 -14.88 15.01 -2.39
CA THR A 10 -15.68 16.05 -3.05
C THR A 10 -15.25 17.46 -2.66
N HIS A 11 -14.42 17.58 -1.62
CA HIS A 11 -13.81 18.82 -1.15
C HIS A 11 -12.35 18.97 -1.57
N GLY A 12 -11.84 18.09 -2.44
CA GLY A 12 -10.48 18.18 -2.96
C GLY A 12 -9.40 17.60 -2.03
N PHE A 13 -9.76 16.90 -0.96
CA PHE A 13 -8.79 16.15 -0.16
C PHE A 13 -8.47 14.80 -0.81
N ALA A 14 -7.24 14.31 -0.56
CA ALA A 14 -6.83 12.95 -0.93
C ALA A 14 -6.41 12.19 0.34
N ARG A 15 -6.89 10.94 0.47
CA ARG A 15 -6.37 10.02 1.49
C ARG A 15 -5.24 9.21 0.89
N VAL A 16 -4.08 9.26 1.49
CA VAL A 16 -2.91 8.46 1.09
C VAL A 16 -2.50 7.53 2.24
N ALA A 17 -1.86 6.42 1.90
CA ALA A 17 -1.37 5.43 2.85
C ALA A 17 0.11 5.11 2.62
N VAL A 18 0.76 4.60 3.66
CA VAL A 18 2.09 3.99 3.58
C VAL A 18 1.97 2.61 4.20
N GLY A 19 2.30 1.58 3.43
CA GLY A 19 2.26 0.18 3.86
C GLY A 19 3.67 -0.37 3.98
N VAL A 20 4.00 -0.97 5.12
CA VAL A 20 5.28 -1.67 5.32
C VAL A 20 5.00 -3.17 5.46
N PRO A 21 5.08 -3.95 4.36
CA PRO A 21 4.84 -5.38 4.40
C PRO A 21 5.98 -6.10 5.12
N ARG A 22 5.72 -7.32 5.61
CA ARG A 22 6.82 -8.22 5.98
C ARG A 22 7.49 -8.67 4.68
N CYS A 23 8.82 -8.72 4.68
CA CYS A 23 9.58 -9.20 3.53
C CYS A 23 10.42 -10.44 3.87
N ARG A 24 10.66 -11.27 2.87
CA ARG A 24 11.62 -12.37 2.83
C ARG A 24 12.60 -12.11 1.70
N VAL A 25 13.89 -12.27 1.98
CA VAL A 25 14.96 -12.07 0.99
C VAL A 25 14.80 -13.06 -0.15
N ALA A 26 14.83 -12.57 -1.39
CA ALA A 26 14.73 -13.36 -2.62
C ALA A 26 13.45 -14.21 -2.75
N ASP A 27 12.34 -13.81 -2.09
CA ASP A 27 11.02 -14.44 -2.24
C ASP A 27 9.95 -13.43 -2.71
N PRO A 28 9.92 -13.10 -4.03
CA PRO A 28 8.96 -12.14 -4.57
C PRO A 28 7.51 -12.55 -4.44
N ALA A 29 7.20 -13.85 -4.43
CA ALA A 29 5.84 -14.35 -4.32
C ALA A 29 5.28 -14.06 -2.92
N TYR A 30 6.04 -14.37 -1.87
CA TYR A 30 5.66 -14.03 -0.50
C TYR A 30 5.53 -12.51 -0.32
N ASN A 31 6.52 -11.74 -0.78
CA ASN A 31 6.54 -10.28 -0.62
C ASN A 31 5.38 -9.60 -1.36
N ALA A 32 5.02 -10.09 -2.55
CA ALA A 32 3.86 -9.63 -3.29
C ALA A 32 2.56 -9.91 -2.52
N SER A 33 2.42 -11.07 -1.90
CA SER A 33 1.21 -11.42 -1.13
C SER A 33 1.01 -10.49 0.08
N GLU A 34 2.08 -10.17 0.81
CA GLU A 34 2.04 -9.23 1.94
C GLU A 34 1.76 -7.79 1.47
N THR A 35 2.34 -7.38 0.33
CA THR A 35 2.08 -6.08 -0.29
C THR A 35 0.62 -5.95 -0.72
N LEU A 36 0.06 -6.99 -1.34
CA LEU A 36 -1.34 -7.03 -1.76
C LEU A 36 -2.30 -6.95 -0.58
N ALA A 37 -2.02 -7.65 0.52
CA ALA A 37 -2.83 -7.58 1.73
C ALA A 37 -2.97 -6.13 2.23
N LEU A 38 -1.85 -5.40 2.31
CA LEU A 38 -1.85 -3.98 2.70
C LEU A 38 -2.50 -3.07 1.66
N ALA A 39 -2.32 -3.35 0.36
CA ALA A 39 -2.96 -2.60 -0.71
C ALA A 39 -4.50 -2.73 -0.65
N HIS A 40 -5.01 -3.93 -0.41
CA HIS A 40 -6.44 -4.18 -0.22
C HIS A 40 -6.98 -3.49 1.04
N GLU A 41 -6.23 -3.51 2.14
CA GLU A 41 -6.60 -2.77 3.36
C GLU A 41 -6.66 -1.26 3.11
N ALA A 42 -5.67 -0.70 2.41
CA ALA A 42 -5.65 0.72 2.05
C ALA A 42 -6.85 1.09 1.16
N ALA A 43 -7.18 0.25 0.18
CA ALA A 43 -8.35 0.43 -0.68
C ALA A 43 -9.66 0.36 0.11
N ALA A 44 -9.81 -0.60 1.02
CA ALA A 44 -10.99 -0.74 1.89
C ALA A 44 -11.16 0.47 2.84
N LYS A 45 -10.04 1.09 3.26
CA LYS A 45 -10.01 2.35 4.02
C LYS A 45 -10.19 3.59 3.13
N GLY A 46 -10.40 3.41 1.83
CA GLY A 46 -10.66 4.46 0.86
C GLY A 46 -9.44 5.33 0.62
N ALA A 47 -8.22 4.80 0.60
CA ALA A 47 -7.03 5.52 0.16
C ALA A 47 -6.98 5.59 -1.38
N ALA A 48 -6.55 6.74 -1.91
CA ALA A 48 -6.35 6.96 -3.34
C ALA A 48 -4.96 6.50 -3.81
N LEU A 49 -3.99 6.43 -2.90
CA LEU A 49 -2.62 5.98 -3.18
C LEU A 49 -2.04 5.30 -1.94
N VAL A 50 -1.23 4.26 -2.15
CA VAL A 50 -0.41 3.62 -1.13
C VAL A 50 1.05 3.56 -1.60
N ALA A 51 1.97 4.01 -0.75
CA ALA A 51 3.40 3.89 -0.98
C ALA A 51 3.97 2.68 -0.23
N PHE A 52 4.95 2.01 -0.83
CA PHE A 52 5.65 0.86 -0.27
C PHE A 52 7.18 1.10 -0.27
N PRO A 53 7.94 0.40 0.60
CA PRO A 53 9.40 0.48 0.62
C PRO A 53 10.05 0.10 -0.71
N GLU A 54 11.22 0.67 -0.94
CA GLU A 54 12.07 0.37 -2.10
C GLU A 54 12.43 -1.13 -2.16
N LEU A 55 12.43 -1.68 -3.38
CA LEU A 55 12.76 -3.09 -3.64
C LEU A 55 11.95 -4.07 -2.77
N GLY A 56 10.72 -3.72 -2.37
CA GLY A 56 9.91 -4.56 -1.47
C GLY A 56 9.65 -5.97 -1.99
N LEU A 57 9.62 -6.17 -3.32
CA LEU A 57 9.39 -7.49 -3.92
C LEU A 57 10.62 -8.40 -3.84
N SER A 58 11.82 -7.94 -4.16
CA SER A 58 13.04 -8.75 -3.94
C SER A 58 13.40 -8.79 -2.45
N ALA A 59 13.10 -7.73 -1.72
CA ALA A 59 13.74 -7.24 -0.50
C ALA A 59 15.00 -6.41 -0.81
N TYR A 60 15.14 -5.28 -0.11
CA TYR A 60 16.27 -4.38 -0.31
C TYR A 60 17.63 -5.03 0.01
N THR A 61 17.66 -5.99 0.93
CA THR A 61 18.88 -6.66 1.40
C THR A 61 19.27 -7.90 0.59
N CYS A 62 18.86 -7.98 -0.69
CA CYS A 62 19.21 -9.12 -1.55
C CYS A 62 20.64 -9.10 -2.06
N ASP A 63 21.26 -7.92 -2.14
CA ASP A 63 22.62 -7.77 -2.69
C ASP A 63 22.77 -8.55 -4.02
N ASP A 64 23.77 -9.43 -4.15
CA ASP A 64 24.04 -10.23 -5.35
C ASP A 64 23.09 -11.45 -5.60
N LEU A 65 22.07 -11.67 -4.76
CA LEU A 65 21.15 -12.82 -4.87
C LEU A 65 20.15 -12.76 -6.03
#